data_AF-A0A850CKE4-F1
#
_entry.id   AF-A0A850CKE4-F1
#
_cell.length_a   1.000
_cell.length_b   1.000
_cell.length_c   1.000
_cell.angle_alpha   90.00
_cell.angle_beta   90.00
_cell.angle_gamma   90.00
#
_symmetry.space_group_name_H-M   'P 1'
#
loop_
_entity.id
_entity.type
_entity.pdbx_description
1 polymer ?
#
loop_
_entity_poly.entity_id
_entity_poly.type
_entity_poly.pdbx_seq_one_letter_code
_entity_poly.pdbx_strand_id
1 'polypeptide(L)'
;MQTSAGDFVLTADELRAVTAYAVGCAEPMLVIFQRAHPDDPRPRAALEAARAFVEGAPRSNLQRTTATAAHRAAKEAKSEAAAHA
;
A
#
# COMPACT_ATOMS: atom_id res chain seq x y z
N MET A 1 11.68 22.12 17.69
CA MET A 1 11.64 20.64 17.71
C MET A 1 11.55 20.19 16.25
N GLN A 2 12.68 19.87 15.63
CA GLN A 2 12.73 19.37 14.26
C GLN A 2 12.88 17.85 14.35
N THR A 3 11.89 17.12 13.88
CA THR A 3 11.95 15.67 13.77
C THR A 3 12.84 15.36 12.56
N SER A 4 14.12 15.09 12.80
CA SER A 4 14.99 14.52 11.77
C SER A 4 14.38 13.20 11.34
N ALA A 5 14.32 12.95 10.04
CA ALA A 5 13.97 11.64 9.51
C ALA A 5 15.10 10.65 9.89
N GLY A 6 14.92 9.98 11.03
CA GLY A 6 15.60 8.77 11.53
C GLY A 6 17.08 8.57 11.16
N ASP A 7 17.96 8.56 12.18
CA ASP A 7 19.42 8.38 12.09
C ASP A 7 19.91 7.00 11.60
N PHE A 8 19.09 6.20 10.91
CA PHE A 8 19.53 4.92 10.34
C PHE A 8 18.89 4.60 8.99
N VAL A 9 19.72 4.09 8.08
CA VAL A 9 19.33 3.70 6.73
C VAL A 9 18.92 2.24 6.75
N LEU A 10 17.70 1.95 6.29
CA LEU A 10 17.24 0.58 6.09
C LEU A 10 17.91 -0.03 4.86
N THR A 11 18.40 -1.25 5.01
CA THR A 11 18.81 -2.12 3.92
C THR A 11 17.61 -2.48 3.03
N ALA A 12 17.88 -2.99 1.83
CA ALA A 12 16.82 -3.47 0.94
C ALA A 12 15.98 -4.58 1.59
N ASP A 13 16.60 -5.47 2.35
CA ASP A 13 15.93 -6.60 2.99
C ASP A 13 15.04 -6.13 4.16
N GLU A 14 15.49 -5.16 4.95
CA GLU A 14 14.66 -4.55 5.99
C GLU A 14 13.47 -3.79 5.39
N LEU A 15 13.66 -3.09 4.27
CA LEU A 15 12.56 -2.46 3.53
C LEU A 15 11.55 -3.49 3.03
N ARG A 16 12.01 -4.65 2.54
CA ARG A 16 11.12 -5.75 2.14
C ARG A 16 10.37 -6.33 3.33
N ALA A 17 11.04 -6.51 4.47
CA ALA A 17 10.39 -6.99 5.70
C ALA A 17 9.28 -6.03 6.18
N VAL A 18 9.55 -4.71 6.20
CA VAL A 18 8.54 -3.70 6.54
C VAL A 18 7.39 -3.69 5.52
N THR A 19 7.71 -3.82 4.23
CA THR A 19 6.68 -3.87 3.19
C THR A 19 5.81 -5.13 3.31
N ALA A 20 6.39 -6.28 3.64
CA ALA A 20 5.66 -7.53 3.85
C ALA A 20 4.68 -7.42 5.01
N TYR A 21 5.12 -6.80 6.12
CA TYR A 21 4.23 -6.50 7.24
C TYR A 21 3.08 -5.59 6.81
N ALA A 22 3.36 -4.49 6.10
CA ALA A 22 2.33 -3.56 5.63
C ALA A 22 1.33 -4.23 4.66
N VAL A 23 1.80 -5.12 3.78
CA VAL A 23 0.94 -5.92 2.90
C VAL A 23 0.01 -6.81 3.72
N GLY A 24 0.53 -7.53 4.72
CA GLY A 24 -0.29 -8.37 5.60
C GLY A 24 -1.37 -7.59 6.37
N CYS A 25 -1.09 -6.35 6.76
CA CYS A 25 -2.08 -5.47 7.38
C CYS A 25 -3.18 -5.02 6.41
N ALA A 26 -2.83 -4.76 5.15
CA ALA A 26 -3.75 -4.18 4.16
C ALA A 26 -4.56 -5.24 3.39
N GLU A 27 -4.11 -6.48 3.33
CA GLU A 27 -4.84 -7.58 2.67
C GLU A 27 -6.27 -7.80 3.17
N PRO A 28 -6.56 -7.85 4.49
CA PRO A 28 -7.94 -7.98 4.97
C PRO A 28 -8.81 -6.76 4.61
N MET A 29 -8.21 -5.57 4.57
CA MET A 29 -8.93 -4.32 4.30
C MET A 29 -9.34 -4.21 2.82
N LEU A 30 -8.55 -4.80 1.92
CA LEU A 30 -8.90 -4.88 0.50
C LEU A 30 -10.28 -5.51 0.27
N VAL A 31 -10.67 -6.49 1.09
CA VAL A 31 -11.99 -7.13 1.00
C VAL A 31 -13.12 -6.14 1.31
N ILE A 32 -12.91 -5.25 2.28
CA ILE A 32 -13.90 -4.21 2.65
C ILE A 32 -14.07 -3.23 1.48
N PHE A 33 -12.96 -2.75 0.93
CA PHE A 33 -13.00 -1.84 -0.22
C PHE A 33 -13.69 -2.47 -1.43
N GLN A 34 -13.30 -3.71 -1.79
CA GLN A 34 -13.84 -4.40 -2.97
C GLN A 34 -15.33 -4.73 -2.88
N ARG A 35 -15.88 -4.91 -1.67
CA ARG A 35 -17.32 -5.07 -1.49
C ARG A 35 -18.09 -3.81 -1.89
N ALA A 36 -17.53 -2.64 -1.65
CA ALA A 36 -18.14 -1.36 -2.02
C ALA A 36 -17.83 -0.95 -3.47
N HIS A 37 -16.63 -1.28 -3.96
CA HIS A 37 -16.11 -0.89 -5.27
C HIS A 37 -15.43 -2.08 -5.98
N PRO A 38 -16.20 -3.08 -6.44
CA PRO A 38 -15.64 -4.31 -7.00
C PRO A 38 -14.83 -4.09 -8.29
N ASP A 39 -15.21 -3.06 -9.06
CA ASP A 39 -14.62 -2.76 -10.37
C ASP A 39 -13.45 -1.78 -10.29
N ASP A 40 -13.08 -1.30 -9.10
CA ASP A 40 -11.95 -0.39 -8.94
C ASP A 40 -10.66 -1.17 -8.60
N PRO A 41 -9.72 -1.27 -9.56
CA PRO A 41 -8.53 -2.10 -9.38
C PRO A 41 -7.46 -1.41 -8.53
N ARG A 42 -7.59 -0.10 -8.21
CA ARG A 42 -6.48 0.70 -7.68
C ARG A 42 -5.93 0.16 -6.35
N PRO A 43 -6.75 -0.22 -5.35
CA PRO A 43 -6.21 -0.77 -4.10
C PRO A 43 -5.55 -2.14 -4.28
N ARG A 44 -6.10 -3.01 -5.15
CA ARG A 44 -5.46 -4.30 -5.47
C ARG A 44 -4.11 -4.07 -6.16
N ALA A 45 -4.04 -3.15 -7.12
CA ALA A 45 -2.79 -2.84 -7.82
C ALA A 45 -1.69 -2.33 -6.87
N ALA A 46 -2.04 -1.59 -5.81
CA ALA A 46 -1.09 -1.18 -4.78
C ALA A 46 -0.52 -2.36 -3.98
N LEU A 47 -1.36 -3.33 -3.61
CA LEU A 47 -0.91 -4.54 -2.94
C LEU A 47 -0.03 -5.43 -3.84
N GLU A 48 -0.40 -5.60 -5.11
CA GLU A 48 0.42 -6.35 -6.06
C GLU A 48 1.79 -5.70 -6.29
N ALA A 49 1.83 -4.36 -6.40
CA ALA A 49 3.10 -3.62 -6.50
C ALA A 49 3.98 -3.79 -5.25
N ALA A 50 3.37 -3.82 -4.07
CA ALA A 50 4.08 -4.04 -2.81
C ALA A 50 4.59 -5.48 -2.70
N ARG A 51 3.77 -6.48 -3.06
CA ARG A 51 4.15 -7.90 -3.09
C ARG A 51 5.30 -8.18 -4.04
N ALA A 52 5.27 -7.64 -5.26
CA ALA A 52 6.38 -7.78 -6.20
C ALA A 52 7.72 -7.30 -5.60
N PHE A 53 7.70 -6.19 -4.85
CA PHE A 53 8.89 -5.74 -4.12
C PHE A 53 9.26 -6.67 -2.97
N VAL A 54 8.31 -7.18 -2.18
CA VAL A 54 8.61 -8.17 -1.13
C VAL A 54 9.31 -9.42 -1.72
N GLU A 55 8.89 -9.85 -2.90
CA GLU A 55 9.39 -11.04 -3.60
C GLU A 55 10.74 -10.83 -4.33
N GLY A 56 11.35 -9.66 -4.23
CA GLY A 56 12.71 -9.42 -4.72
C GLY A 56 12.81 -8.47 -5.90
N ALA A 57 11.69 -7.98 -6.46
CA ALA A 57 11.73 -7.01 -7.56
C ALA A 57 12.52 -5.75 -7.15
N PRO A 58 13.19 -5.07 -8.10
CA PRO A 58 13.93 -3.85 -7.81
C PRO A 58 12.97 -2.73 -7.36
N ARG A 59 13.50 -1.77 -6.60
CA ARG A 59 12.76 -0.55 -6.29
C ARG A 59 12.41 0.17 -7.58
N SER A 60 11.15 0.57 -7.71
CA SER A 60 10.64 1.28 -8.87
C SER A 60 9.61 2.32 -8.44
N ASN A 61 9.17 3.15 -9.40
CA ASN A 61 8.08 4.10 -9.15
C ASN A 61 6.71 3.43 -8.96
N LEU A 62 6.58 2.12 -9.21
CA LEU A 62 5.29 1.42 -9.22
C LEU A 62 4.58 1.47 -7.87
N GLN A 63 5.30 1.21 -6.77
CA GLN A 63 4.73 1.29 -5.42
C GLN A 63 4.20 2.71 -5.13
N ARG A 64 4.95 3.74 -5.55
CA ARG A 64 4.60 5.14 -5.31
C ARG A 64 3.36 5.56 -6.11
N THR A 65 3.28 5.20 -7.38
CA THR A 65 2.15 5.56 -8.23
C THR A 65 0.87 4.81 -7.83
N THR A 66 0.97 3.51 -7.57
CA THR A 66 -0.17 2.68 -7.17
C THR A 66 -0.68 3.03 -5.77
N ALA A 67 0.20 3.31 -4.80
CA ALA A 67 -0.21 3.76 -3.47
C ALA A 67 -0.98 5.10 -3.54
N THR A 68 -0.51 6.04 -4.37
CA THR A 68 -1.21 7.33 -4.57
C THR A 68 -2.59 7.11 -5.22
N ALA A 69 -2.67 6.19 -6.18
CA ALA A 69 -3.94 5.84 -6.84
C ALA A 69 -4.92 5.17 -5.86
N ALA A 70 -4.46 4.24 -5.04
CA ALA A 70 -5.26 3.59 -4.00
C ALA A 70 -5.77 4.60 -2.96
N HIS A 71 -4.92 5.53 -2.53
CA HIS A 71 -5.35 6.59 -1.60
C HIS A 71 -6.42 7.51 -2.21
N ARG A 72 -6.33 7.80 -3.51
CA ARG A 72 -7.39 8.54 -4.21
C ARG A 72 -8.69 7.73 -4.30
N ALA A 73 -8.59 6.43 -4.57
CA ALA A 73 -9.73 5.52 -4.59
C ALA A 73 -10.47 5.50 -3.23
N ALA A 74 -9.73 5.44 -2.13
CA ALA A 74 -10.27 5.54 -0.77
C ALA A 74 -11.04 6.86 -0.56
N LYS A 75 -10.49 7.99 -1.01
CA LYS A 75 -11.17 9.30 -0.92
C LYS A 75 -12.45 9.39 -1.77
N GLU A 76 -12.52 8.64 -2.86
CA GLU A 76 -13.68 8.58 -3.75
C GLU A 76 -14.73 7.56 -3.26
N ALA A 77 -14.40 6.76 -2.25
CA ALA A 77 -15.30 5.74 -1.73
C ALA A 77 -16.52 6.36 -1.04
N LYS A 78 -17.68 5.75 -1.26
CA LYS A 78 -18.97 6.29 -0.76
C LYS A 78 -19.28 5.87 0.67
N SER A 79 -18.70 4.78 1.15
CA SER A 79 -18.89 4.31 2.52
C SER A 79 -17.67 4.64 3.37
N GLU A 80 -17.90 5.02 4.62
CA GLU A 80 -16.85 5.31 5.59
C GLU A 80 -15.92 4.10 5.78
N ALA A 81 -16.49 2.89 5.83
CA ALA A 81 -15.72 1.65 5.91
C ALA A 81 -14.79 1.44 4.72
N ALA A 82 -15.20 1.76 3.49
CA ALA A 82 -14.33 1.64 2.32
C ALA A 82 -13.35 2.82 2.20
N ALA A 83 -13.70 4.00 2.71
CA ALA A 83 -12.81 5.16 2.71
C ALA A 83 -11.63 5.01 3.69
N HIS A 84 -11.78 4.17 4.71
CA HIS A 84 -10.77 3.94 5.76
C HIS A 84 -10.23 2.49 5.79
N ALA A 85 -10.56 1.69 4.78
CA ALA A 85 -9.95 0.39 4.52
C ALA A 85 -8.62 0.55 3.77
#